data_AF-A0A9K3EBV9-F1
#
_entry.id   AF-A0A9K3EBV9-F1
#
_cell.length_a   1.000
_cell.length_b   1.000
_cell.length_c   1.000
_cell.angle_alpha   90.00
_cell.angle_beta   90.00
_cell.angle_gamma   90.00
#
_symmetry.space_group_name_H-M   'P 1'
#
loop_
_entity.id
_entity.type
_entity.pdbx_description
1 polymer ?
#
loop_
_entity_poly.entity_id
_entity_poly.type
_entity_poly.pdbx_seq_one_letter_code
_entity_poly.pdbx_strand_id
1 'polypeptide(L)'
;MVLTDVWCSSGALMPDESLVQTSGFNDRERVVRVFDKSCCKCDWKEILSGLVNQRWYATNHVLPDGHQIVIGGRRQFNYEFYPKTMSSDKAYNLAFLAQTNDPVIENNLYPFGFLNTDGNLFTSANNRAILFDYSRNQV
;
A
#
# COMPACT_ATOMS: atom_id res chain seq x y z
N MET A 1 -14.93 -13.23 -8.54
CA MET A 1 -15.91 -12.26 -8.02
C MET A 1 -15.25 -11.62 -6.83
N VAL A 2 -15.50 -10.34 -6.55
CA VAL A 2 -15.05 -9.76 -5.28
C VAL A 2 -15.92 -10.32 -4.16
N LEU A 3 -15.32 -11.07 -3.24
CA LEU A 3 -16.02 -11.76 -2.15
C LEU A 3 -15.84 -11.04 -0.80
N THR A 4 -14.85 -10.17 -0.72
CA THR A 4 -14.43 -9.55 0.54
C THR A 4 -14.60 -8.04 0.50
N ASP A 5 -14.94 -7.45 1.65
CA ASP A 5 -15.26 -6.02 1.76
C ASP A 5 -14.07 -5.14 1.33
N VAL A 6 -14.32 -4.28 0.34
CA VAL A 6 -13.34 -3.38 -0.29
C VAL A 6 -13.36 -1.97 0.29
N TRP A 7 -14.20 -1.70 1.29
CA TRP A 7 -14.38 -0.37 1.83
C TRP A 7 -13.07 0.17 2.41
N CYS A 8 -12.68 1.35 1.93
CA CYS A 8 -11.41 2.05 2.19
C CYS A 8 -10.15 1.21 1.93
N SER A 9 -10.26 0.33 0.93
CA SER A 9 -9.12 -0.24 0.23
C SER A 9 -8.46 0.78 -0.69
N SER A 10 -7.31 0.40 -1.21
CA SER A 10 -6.48 1.17 -2.14
C SER A 10 -5.91 0.24 -3.21
N GLY A 11 -5.24 0.77 -4.23
CA GLY A 11 -4.70 -0.08 -5.29
C GLY A 11 -3.87 0.66 -6.31
N ALA A 12 -3.27 -0.10 -7.22
CA ALA A 12 -2.46 0.40 -8.32
C ALA A 12 -2.64 -0.46 -9.58
N LEU A 13 -2.47 0.17 -10.75
CA LEU A 13 -2.30 -0.55 -12.01
C LEU A 13 -0.83 -0.94 -12.14
N MET A 14 -0.57 -2.23 -12.27
CA MET A 14 0.78 -2.78 -12.35
C MET A 14 1.29 -2.81 -13.79
N PRO A 15 2.62 -2.92 -14.02
CA PRO A 15 3.19 -2.93 -15.36
C PRO A 15 2.77 -4.13 -16.23
N ASP A 16 2.33 -5.23 -15.61
CA ASP A 16 1.79 -6.42 -16.29
C ASP A 16 0.29 -6.27 -16.64
N GLU A 17 -0.23 -5.05 -16.60
CA GLU A 17 -1.63 -4.69 -16.84
C GLU A 17 -2.63 -5.24 -15.82
N SER A 18 -2.15 -5.85 -14.72
CA SER A 18 -3.02 -6.26 -13.63
C SER A 18 -3.44 -5.07 -12.77
N LEU A 19 -4.73 -5.01 -12.41
CA LEU A 19 -5.23 -4.08 -11.41
C LEU A 19 -5.14 -4.76 -10.04
N VAL A 20 -4.29 -4.23 -9.17
CA VAL A 20 -4.11 -4.78 -7.82
C VAL A 20 -4.76 -3.86 -6.81
N GLN A 21 -5.78 -4.38 -6.15
CA GLN A 21 -6.43 -3.74 -5.01
C GLN A 21 -5.96 -4.42 -3.73
N THR A 22 -5.62 -3.66 -2.71
CA THR A 22 -5.13 -4.15 -1.43
C THR A 22 -6.03 -3.66 -0.31
N SER A 23 -6.13 -4.47 0.72
CA SER A 23 -6.78 -4.11 1.98
C SER A 23 -8.32 -3.96 1.87
N GLY A 24 -8.99 -3.51 2.91
CA GLY A 24 -10.46 -3.52 3.01
C GLY A 24 -10.92 -3.33 4.45
N PHE A 25 -12.17 -3.63 4.75
CA PHE A 25 -12.72 -3.47 6.09
C PHE A 25 -12.81 -4.80 6.86
N ASN A 26 -12.79 -4.75 8.20
CA ASN A 26 -12.92 -5.89 9.12
C ASN A 26 -11.84 -6.98 8.93
N ASP A 27 -12.26 -8.22 8.72
CA ASP A 27 -11.39 -9.40 8.59
C ASP A 27 -10.62 -9.42 7.26
N ARG A 28 -10.80 -8.39 6.41
CA ARG A 28 -10.28 -8.31 5.03
C ARG A 28 -9.20 -7.24 4.83
N GLU A 29 -8.75 -6.62 5.91
CA GLU A 29 -7.70 -5.60 5.92
C GLU A 29 -6.33 -6.11 5.40
N ARG A 30 -6.13 -7.43 5.27
CA ARG A 30 -4.90 -8.05 4.74
C ARG A 30 -5.04 -8.68 3.35
N VAL A 31 -6.22 -8.57 2.74
CA VAL A 31 -6.53 -9.23 1.47
C VAL A 31 -5.89 -8.45 0.31
N VAL A 32 -5.31 -9.16 -0.65
CA VAL A 32 -4.94 -8.58 -1.95
C VAL A 32 -5.83 -9.19 -3.02
N ARG A 33 -6.36 -8.35 -3.92
CA ARG A 33 -7.25 -8.74 -5.00
C ARG A 33 -6.57 -8.33 -6.30
N VAL A 34 -6.35 -9.30 -7.17
CA VAL A 34 -5.71 -9.08 -8.47
C VAL A 34 -6.75 -9.32 -9.55
N PHE A 35 -7.01 -8.30 -10.35
CA PHE A 35 -7.78 -8.42 -11.57
C PHE A 35 -6.83 -8.48 -12.75
N ASP A 36 -6.82 -9.63 -13.43
CA ASP A 36 -6.02 -9.86 -14.62
C ASP A 36 -6.90 -9.71 -15.86
N LYS A 37 -6.56 -8.73 -16.70
CA LYS A 37 -7.28 -8.42 -17.94
C LYS A 37 -6.93 -9.39 -19.08
N SER A 38 -5.88 -10.20 -18.96
CA SER A 38 -5.41 -11.13 -19.99
C SER A 38 -6.46 -12.15 -20.45
N CYS A 39 -7.57 -12.27 -19.72
CA CYS A 39 -8.61 -13.25 -19.97
C CYS A 39 -10.01 -12.60 -19.91
N CYS A 40 -10.77 -12.71 -21.01
CA CYS A 40 -12.06 -12.05 -21.19
C CYS A 40 -13.19 -12.53 -20.26
N LYS A 41 -12.97 -13.61 -19.50
CA LYS A 41 -13.91 -14.16 -18.52
C LYS A 41 -13.31 -14.23 -17.12
N CYS A 42 -12.10 -13.72 -16.94
CA CYS A 42 -11.43 -13.78 -15.66
C CYS A 42 -11.99 -12.72 -14.73
N ASP A 43 -11.93 -13.07 -13.46
CA ASP A 43 -12.51 -12.31 -12.37
C ASP A 43 -11.42 -12.13 -11.32
N TRP A 44 -11.70 -11.33 -10.30
CA TRP A 44 -10.77 -11.05 -9.22
C TRP A 44 -10.28 -12.32 -8.53
N LYS A 45 -8.96 -12.46 -8.42
CA LYS A 45 -8.30 -13.45 -7.57
C LYS A 45 -7.99 -12.83 -6.22
N GLU A 46 -8.57 -13.38 -5.15
CA GLU A 46 -8.32 -12.92 -3.79
C GLU A 46 -7.25 -13.75 -3.08
N ILE A 47 -6.32 -13.05 -2.43
CA ILE A 47 -5.21 -13.60 -1.65
C ILE A 47 -5.41 -13.11 -0.22
N LEU A 48 -5.98 -13.98 0.61
CA LEU A 48 -6.51 -13.58 1.93
C LEU A 48 -5.46 -13.02 2.91
N SER A 49 -4.21 -13.43 2.76
CA SER A 49 -3.09 -12.96 3.61
C SER A 49 -1.96 -12.37 2.75
N GLY A 50 -2.33 -11.60 1.71
CA GLY A 50 -1.37 -10.99 0.79
C GLY A 50 -0.57 -9.85 1.42
N LEU A 51 -1.08 -9.22 2.48
CA LEU A 51 -0.37 -8.22 3.28
C LEU A 51 0.11 -8.77 4.62
N VAL A 52 1.24 -8.23 5.10
CA VAL A 52 1.81 -8.51 6.42
C VAL A 52 0.95 -7.87 7.49
N ASN A 53 0.62 -6.58 7.32
CA ASN A 53 -0.17 -5.82 8.26
C ASN A 53 -1.58 -5.57 7.72
N GLN A 54 -2.52 -5.46 8.64
CA GLN A 54 -3.87 -4.96 8.36
C GLN A 54 -3.81 -3.52 7.88
N ARG A 55 -4.47 -3.20 6.77
CA ARG A 55 -4.51 -1.86 6.21
C ARG A 55 -5.94 -1.41 5.93
N TRP A 56 -6.30 -0.25 6.45
CA TRP A 56 -7.55 0.44 6.14
C TRP A 56 -7.20 1.91 5.92
N TYR A 57 -7.57 2.50 4.79
CA TYR A 57 -7.08 3.82 4.34
C TYR A 57 -5.55 3.91 4.09
N ALA A 58 -4.96 2.89 3.46
CA ALA A 58 -3.56 2.93 3.02
C ALA A 58 -3.40 3.54 1.62
N THR A 59 -2.18 3.90 1.25
CA THR A 59 -1.86 4.39 -0.10
C THR A 59 -0.99 3.40 -0.84
N ASN A 60 -1.23 3.22 -2.14
CA ASN A 60 -0.41 2.38 -3.02
C ASN A 60 0.29 3.25 -4.06
N HIS A 61 1.52 2.90 -4.39
CA HIS A 61 2.21 3.48 -5.54
C HIS A 61 3.05 2.41 -6.23
N VAL A 62 2.98 2.34 -7.57
CA VAL A 62 3.82 1.46 -8.38
C VAL A 62 5.26 1.98 -8.40
N LEU A 63 6.24 1.10 -8.31
CA LEU A 63 7.67 1.41 -8.26
C LEU A 63 8.37 0.98 -9.56
N PRO A 64 9.57 1.54 -9.87
CA PRO A 64 10.30 1.20 -11.10
C PRO A 64 10.70 -0.26 -11.24
N ASP A 65 10.80 -1.01 -10.14
CA ASP A 65 11.14 -2.43 -10.13
C ASP A 65 9.92 -3.34 -10.37
N GLY A 66 8.75 -2.76 -10.60
CA GLY A 66 7.51 -3.48 -10.87
C GLY A 66 6.77 -3.95 -9.63
N HIS A 67 7.27 -3.67 -8.43
CA HIS A 67 6.48 -3.81 -7.21
C HIS A 67 5.61 -2.58 -6.98
N GLN A 68 4.67 -2.67 -6.04
CA GLN A 68 4.02 -1.53 -5.42
C GLN A 68 4.45 -1.42 -3.97
N ILE A 69 4.56 -0.19 -3.48
CA ILE A 69 4.65 0.12 -2.06
C ILE A 69 3.24 0.37 -1.52
N VAL A 70 2.93 -0.20 -0.36
CA VAL A 70 1.70 0.03 0.39
C VAL A 70 2.04 0.72 1.70
N ILE A 71 1.58 1.96 1.86
CA ILE A 71 2.02 2.89 2.90
C ILE A 71 0.89 3.16 3.87
N GLY A 72 1.18 2.97 5.16
CA GLY A 72 0.28 3.34 6.23
C GLY A 72 -1.02 2.56 6.24
N GLY A 73 -2.10 3.27 6.55
CA GLY A 73 -3.36 2.70 7.00
C GLY A 73 -3.59 2.96 8.49
N ARG A 74 -4.82 2.80 8.94
CA ARG A 74 -5.24 3.09 10.31
C ARG A 74 -4.33 2.37 11.32
N ARG A 75 -3.65 3.16 12.15
CA ARG A 75 -2.67 2.70 13.17
C ARG A 75 -1.50 1.89 12.62
N GLN A 76 -1.22 1.97 11.32
CA GLN A 76 -0.05 1.39 10.68
C GLN A 76 0.99 2.47 10.43
N PHE A 77 2.05 2.48 11.24
CA PHE A 77 3.18 3.41 11.08
C PHE A 77 4.34 2.74 10.32
N ASN A 78 3.99 2.07 9.23
CA ASN A 78 4.89 1.23 8.44
C ASN A 78 4.44 1.18 6.97
N TYR A 79 5.32 0.68 6.12
CA TYR A 79 5.03 0.32 4.74
C TYR A 79 5.46 -1.12 4.46
N GLU A 80 4.97 -1.67 3.35
CA GLU A 80 5.38 -2.96 2.85
C GLU A 80 5.28 -3.00 1.32
N PHE A 81 5.90 -3.99 0.69
CA PHE A 81 5.86 -4.16 -0.77
C PHE A 81 4.90 -5.28 -1.19
N TYR A 82 4.35 -5.18 -2.39
CA TYR A 82 3.62 -6.26 -3.05
C TYR A 82 3.96 -6.28 -4.56
N PRO A 83 4.05 -7.44 -5.24
CA PRO A 83 4.04 -8.79 -4.69
C PRO A 83 5.20 -9.02 -3.70
N LYS A 84 5.03 -10.03 -2.85
CA LYS A 84 6.05 -10.43 -1.87
C LYS A 84 7.15 -11.22 -2.56
N THR A 85 8.40 -10.86 -2.26
CA THR A 85 9.59 -11.66 -2.58
C THR A 85 10.15 -12.28 -1.30
N MET A 86 11.10 -13.21 -1.41
CA MET A 86 11.78 -13.73 -0.21
C MET A 86 12.47 -12.64 0.62
N SER A 87 12.81 -11.51 0.01
CA SER A 87 13.44 -10.36 0.69
C SER A 87 12.47 -9.28 1.18
N SER A 88 11.19 -9.31 0.76
CA SER A 88 10.18 -8.27 1.04
C SER A 88 8.93 -8.79 1.75
N ASP A 89 9.06 -9.92 2.47
CA ASP A 89 8.00 -10.62 3.19
C ASP A 89 7.57 -9.96 4.52
N LYS A 90 8.16 -8.81 4.86
CA LYS A 90 7.91 -8.06 6.11
C LYS A 90 7.42 -6.63 5.85
N ALA A 91 6.95 -6.00 6.93
CA ALA A 91 6.69 -4.56 6.96
C ALA A 91 7.90 -3.81 7.55
N TYR A 92 8.06 -2.55 7.15
CA TYR A 92 9.18 -1.68 7.51
C TYR A 92 8.64 -0.46 8.24
N ASN A 93 9.21 -0.14 9.40
CA ASN A 93 8.80 1.00 10.19
C ASN A 93 9.06 2.31 9.44
N LEU A 94 8.09 3.21 9.48
CA LEU A 94 8.17 4.55 8.93
C LEU A 94 7.70 5.54 10.01
N ALA A 95 8.64 5.96 10.86
CA ALA A 95 8.36 6.82 12.01
C ALA A 95 7.66 8.13 11.62
N PHE A 96 7.88 8.62 10.39
CA PHE A 96 7.19 9.78 9.82
C PHE A 96 5.67 9.70 10.00
N LEU A 97 5.04 8.53 9.75
CA LEU A 97 3.59 8.39 9.89
C LEU A 97 3.15 8.54 11.35
N ALA A 98 3.92 8.04 12.31
CA ALA A 98 3.61 8.24 13.73
C ALA A 98 3.75 9.71 14.14
N GLN A 99 4.75 10.40 13.60
CA GLN A 99 5.03 11.81 13.89
C GLN A 99 4.00 12.77 13.29
N THR A 100 3.26 12.36 12.26
CA THR A 100 2.22 13.16 11.61
C THR A 100 0.80 12.76 12.01
N ASN A 101 0.64 11.74 12.86
CA ASN A 101 -0.65 11.27 13.34
C ASN A 101 -1.10 12.03 14.58
N ASP A 102 -2.31 12.60 14.55
CA ASP A 102 -3.06 12.90 15.77
C ASP A 102 -3.79 11.64 16.26
N PRO A 103 -3.47 11.07 17.43
CA PRO A 103 -4.07 9.81 17.89
C PRO A 103 -5.58 9.83 18.09
N VAL A 104 -6.18 11.00 18.31
CA VAL A 104 -7.62 11.15 18.54
C VAL A 104 -8.36 11.32 17.21
N ILE A 105 -7.75 12.01 16.26
CA ILE A 105 -8.38 12.39 14.99
C ILE A 105 -8.08 11.37 13.87
N GLU A 106 -6.93 10.70 13.91
CA GLU A 106 -6.45 9.79 12.85
C GLU A 106 -6.37 10.50 11.48
N ASN A 107 -5.76 11.69 11.43
CA ASN A 107 -5.76 12.59 10.27
C ASN A 107 -4.60 12.36 9.26
N ASN A 108 -3.83 11.28 9.40
CA ASN A 108 -2.73 10.94 8.50
C ASN A 108 -3.03 9.74 7.58
N LEU A 109 -4.30 9.36 7.48
CA LEU A 109 -4.81 8.33 6.57
C LEU A 109 -4.69 8.77 5.10
N TYR A 110 -4.56 7.81 4.18
CA TYR A 110 -4.23 8.07 2.78
C TYR A 110 -3.07 9.06 2.60
N PRO A 111 -1.87 8.75 3.14
CA PRO A 111 -0.71 9.60 2.92
C PRO A 111 -0.47 9.76 1.41
N PHE A 112 -0.22 10.97 0.94
CA PHE A 112 0.09 11.21 -0.46
C PHE A 112 1.47 10.63 -0.77
N GLY A 113 1.57 9.78 -1.80
CA GLY A 113 2.82 9.21 -2.27
C GLY A 113 2.97 9.48 -3.76
N PHE A 114 4.10 10.07 -4.17
CA PHE A 114 4.42 10.32 -5.58
C PHE A 114 5.88 9.96 -5.82
N LEU A 115 6.14 9.14 -6.84
CA LEU A 115 7.50 8.80 -7.23
C LEU A 115 8.17 10.02 -7.89
N ASN A 116 9.32 10.42 -7.37
CA ASN A 116 10.13 11.50 -7.91
C ASN A 116 11.10 10.98 -8.99
N THR A 117 11.61 11.89 -9.82
CA THR A 117 12.51 11.59 -10.95
C THR A 117 13.85 10.96 -10.54
N ASP A 118 14.27 11.12 -9.29
CA ASP A 118 15.48 10.51 -8.72
C ASP A 118 15.23 9.09 -8.16
N GLY A 119 14.00 8.59 -8.25
CA GLY A 119 13.59 7.30 -7.71
C GLY A 119 13.19 7.32 -6.24
N ASN A 120 13.30 8.45 -5.54
CA ASN A 120 12.80 8.58 -4.17
C ASN A 120 11.29 8.84 -4.17
N LEU A 121 10.62 8.49 -3.08
CA LEU A 121 9.18 8.69 -2.94
C LEU A 121 8.90 9.97 -2.15
N PHE A 122 8.34 10.98 -2.81
CA PHE A 122 7.76 12.11 -2.11
C PHE A 122 6.53 11.62 -1.34
N THR A 123 6.58 11.71 -0.01
CA THR A 123 5.51 11.26 0.88
C THR A 123 5.04 12.40 1.76
N SER A 124 3.75 12.75 1.71
CA SER A 124 3.15 13.79 2.53
C SER A 124 1.99 13.25 3.35
N ALA A 125 1.95 13.58 4.64
CA ALA A 125 0.90 13.15 5.54
C ALA A 125 0.61 14.28 6.54
N ASN A 126 -0.68 14.62 6.68
CA ASN A 126 -1.15 15.72 7.52
C ASN A 126 -0.42 17.05 7.19
N ASN A 127 0.54 17.47 8.02
CA ASN A 127 1.19 18.77 7.95
C ASN A 127 2.68 18.71 7.58
N ARG A 128 3.22 17.55 7.17
CA ARG A 128 4.64 17.39 6.81
C ARG A 128 4.79 16.54 5.55
N ALA A 129 5.95 16.69 4.91
CA ALA A 129 6.38 15.84 3.81
C ALA A 129 7.85 15.42 3.95
N ILE A 130 8.21 14.29 3.35
CA ILE A 130 9.56 13.76 3.25
C ILE A 130 9.84 13.35 1.80
N LEU A 131 11.10 13.41 1.39
CA LEU A 131 11.58 12.71 0.20
C LEU A 131 12.24 11.42 0.69
N PHE A 132 11.59 10.29 0.45
CA PHE A 132 11.90 9.02 1.13
C PHE A 132 12.62 8.04 0.20
N ASP A 133 13.85 7.66 0.56
CA ASP A 133 14.54 6.51 -0.03
C ASP A 133 13.98 5.24 0.61
N TYR A 134 12.92 4.70 -0.01
CA TYR A 134 12.25 3.48 0.45
C TYR A 134 13.11 2.22 0.29
N SER A 135 14.18 2.27 -0.51
CA SER A 135 15.09 1.13 -0.69
C SER A 135 16.04 0.98 0.50
N ARG A 136 16.43 2.11 1.10
CA ARG A 136 17.30 2.17 2.28
C ARG A 136 16.56 2.45 3.58
N ASN A 137 15.28 2.75 3.52
CA ASN A 137 14.45 3.20 4.63
C ASN A 137 15.00 4.47 5.30
N GLN A 138 15.31 5.49 4.49
CA GLN A 138 15.96 6.73 4.92
C GLN A 138 15.28 7.98 4.33
N VAL A 139 15.40 9.10 5.03
CA VAL A 139 15.01 10.45 4.59
C VAL A 139 16.26 11.30 4.51
#